data_AF-A0A0Q9KKM3-F1
#
_entry.id   AF-A0A0Q9KKM3-F1
#
_cell.length_a   1.000
_cell.length_b   1.000
_cell.length_c   1.000
_cell.angle_alpha   90.00
_cell.angle_beta   90.00
_cell.angle_gamma   90.00
#
_symmetry.space_group_name_H-M   'P 1'
#
loop_
_entity.id
_entity.type
_entity.pdbx_description
1 polymer ?
#
loop_
_entity_poly.entity_id
_entity_poly.type
_entity_poly.pdbx_seq_one_letter_code
_entity_poly.pdbx_strand_id
1 'polypeptide(L)'
;MVQHDLNQALQRMRAKNIPLTPQRCAILTFLYAQGSYTTVKDICEALIVKYPHMNAMTVNSSLHVFKQLGLVNELPVVGASLRYEAAICS
;
A
#
# COMPACT_ATOMS: atom_id res chain seq x y z
N MET A 1 -11.04 -2.58 -13.78
CA MET A 1 -9.76 -3.21 -13.39
C MET A 1 -9.41 -2.93 -11.94
N VAL A 2 -9.05 -1.70 -11.57
CA VAL A 2 -8.61 -1.31 -10.21
C VAL A 2 -9.39 -1.94 -9.04
N GLN A 3 -10.73 -1.92 -9.08
CA GLN A 3 -11.56 -2.45 -7.99
C GLN A 3 -11.53 -3.99 -7.89
N HIS A 4 -11.27 -4.69 -9.01
CA HIS A 4 -11.07 -6.14 -9.03
C HIS A 4 -9.74 -6.52 -8.37
N ASP A 5 -8.66 -5.82 -8.74
CA ASP A 5 -7.32 -6.05 -8.19
C ASP A 5 -7.26 -5.78 -6.68
N LEU A 6 -7.91 -4.70 -6.23
CA LEU A 6 -8.02 -4.39 -4.80
C LEU A 6 -8.76 -5.51 -4.04
N ASN A 7 -9.86 -6.02 -4.58
CA ASN A 7 -10.59 -7.12 -3.95
C ASN A 7 -9.74 -8.39 -3.87
N GLN A 8 -8.99 -8.73 -4.92
CA GLN A 8 -8.03 -9.84 -4.91
C GLN A 8 -6.95 -9.65 -3.85
N ALA A 9 -6.41 -8.45 -3.72
CA ALA A 9 -5.41 -8.12 -2.70
C ALA A 9 -5.96 -8.28 -1.27
N LEU A 10 -7.17 -7.80 -1.02
CA LEU A 10 -7.86 -7.98 0.27
C LEU A 10 -8.15 -9.46 0.56
N GLN A 11 -8.51 -10.25 -0.45
CA GLN A 11 -8.68 -11.70 -0.30
C GLN A 11 -7.37 -12.40 0.04
N ARG A 12 -6.24 -12.04 -0.59
CA ARG A 12 -4.91 -12.58 -0.26
C ARG A 12 -4.52 -12.29 1.18
N MET A 13 -4.77 -11.07 1.66
CA MET A 13 -4.53 -10.72 3.07
C MET A 13 -5.37 -11.60 4.01
N ARG A 14 -6.66 -11.79 3.72
CA ARG A 14 -7.53 -12.69 4.50
C ARG A 14 -7.03 -14.13 4.49
N ALA A 15 -6.70 -14.66 3.32
CA ALA A 15 -6.19 -16.03 3.17
C ALA A 15 -4.88 -16.28 3.93
N LYS A 16 -4.11 -15.23 4.19
CA LYS A 16 -2.85 -15.28 4.96
C LYS A 16 -3.04 -14.88 6.43
N ASN A 17 -4.28 -14.78 6.92
CA ASN A 17 -4.64 -14.36 8.28
C ASN A 17 -4.03 -13.00 8.68
N ILE A 18 -3.79 -12.13 7.70
CA ILE A 18 -3.30 -10.77 7.95
C ILE A 18 -4.50 -9.88 8.30
N PRO A 19 -4.50 -9.21 9.48
CA PRO A 19 -5.60 -8.34 9.86
C PRO A 19 -5.83 -7.21 8.86
N LEU A 20 -7.08 -7.08 8.41
CA LEU A 20 -7.57 -5.99 7.57
C LEU A 20 -7.97 -4.77 8.42
N THR A 21 -6.99 -4.16 9.08
CA THR A 21 -7.25 -2.93 9.86
C THR A 21 -7.64 -1.78 8.93
N PRO A 22 -8.41 -0.77 9.41
CA PRO A 22 -8.82 0.36 8.58
C PRO A 22 -7.63 1.10 7.94
N GLN A 23 -6.51 1.21 8.66
CA GLN A 23 -5.30 1.85 8.17
C GLN A 23 -4.65 1.06 7.02
N ARG A 24 -4.49 -0.26 7.16
CA ARG A 24 -3.94 -1.12 6.10
C ARG A 24 -4.82 -1.09 4.86
N CYS A 25 -6.13 -1.17 5.05
CA CYS A 25 -7.08 -1.09 3.94
C CYS A 25 -6.99 0.27 3.23
N ALA A 26 -6.84 1.37 3.97
CA ALA A 26 -6.69 2.70 3.38
C ALA A 26 -5.41 2.85 2.56
N ILE A 27 -4.26 2.38 3.08
CA ILE A 27 -2.99 2.40 2.35
C ILE A 27 -3.09 1.56 1.07
N LEU A 28 -3.63 0.34 1.18
CA LEU A 28 -3.80 -0.53 0.02
C LEU A 28 -4.77 0.05 -1.01
N THR A 29 -5.88 0.63 -0.56
CA THR A 29 -6.86 1.30 -1.44
C THR A 29 -6.22 2.49 -2.15
N PHE A 30 -5.44 3.30 -1.44
CA PHE A 30 -4.71 4.43 -2.03
C PHE A 30 -3.77 3.95 -3.12
N LEU A 31 -2.95 2.92 -2.87
CA LEU A 31 -2.00 2.38 -3.84
C LEU A 31 -2.66 1.81 -5.08
N TYR A 32 -3.80 1.14 -4.94
CA TYR A 32 -4.51 0.55 -6.08
C TYR A 32 -5.32 1.59 -6.86
N ALA A 33 -5.75 2.68 -6.21
CA ALA A 33 -6.35 3.82 -6.88
C ALA A 33 -5.30 4.70 -7.59
N GLN A 34 -4.07 4.74 -7.09
CA GLN A 34 -2.94 5.41 -7.71
C GLN A 34 -2.38 4.57 -8.86
N GLY A 35 -2.41 5.11 -10.07
CA GLY A 35 -1.80 4.48 -11.24
C GLY A 35 -0.30 4.75 -11.38
N SER A 36 0.36 5.25 -10.34
CA SER A 36 1.74 5.72 -10.41
C SER A 36 2.53 5.39 -9.14
N TYR A 37 3.86 5.43 -9.28
CA TYR A 37 4.80 5.23 -8.18
C TYR A 37 4.68 6.32 -7.12
N THR A 38 4.50 5.91 -5.86
CA THR A 38 4.36 6.81 -4.70
C THR A 38 5.40 6.50 -3.62
N THR A 39 5.76 7.51 -2.83
CA THR A 39 6.67 7.36 -1.68
C THR A 39 5.90 7.20 -0.38
N VAL A 40 6.58 6.77 0.68
CA VAL A 40 6.03 6.75 2.05
C VAL A 40 5.49 8.13 2.46
N LYS A 41 6.18 9.20 2.06
CA LYS A 41 5.79 10.57 2.35
C LYS A 41 4.44 10.90 1.69
N ASP A 42 4.29 10.58 0.41
CA ASP A 42 3.06 10.84 -0.34
C ASP A 42 1.86 10.10 0.27
N ILE A 43 2.05 8.85 0.69
CA ILE A 43 1.01 8.04 1.36
C ILE A 43 0.63 8.66 2.71
N CYS A 44 1.62 9.06 3.51
CA CYS A 44 1.35 9.73 4.79
C CYS A 44 0.55 11.01 4.59
N GLU A 45 0.99 11.89 3.69
CA GLU A 45 0.33 13.17 3.40
C GLU A 45 -1.10 12.98 2.88
N ALA A 46 -1.33 11.99 2.01
CA ALA A 46 -2.66 11.68 1.50
C ALA A 46 -3.62 11.16 2.57
N LEU A 47 -3.10 10.42 3.57
CA LEU A 47 -3.94 9.72 4.55
C LEU A 47 -4.04 10.42 5.90
N ILE A 48 -3.18 11.40 6.22
CA ILE A 48 -3.15 12.05 7.53
C ILE A 48 -4.45 12.80 7.86
N VAL A 49 -5.15 13.31 6.84
CA VAL A 49 -6.44 13.99 7.00
C VAL A 49 -7.52 13.05 7.56
N LYS A 50 -7.51 11.79 7.12
CA LYS A 50 -8.48 10.76 7.55
C LYS A 50 -7.98 9.94 8.74
N TYR A 51 -6.67 9.81 8.88
CA TYR A 51 -6.00 9.05 9.93
C TYR A 51 -4.93 9.93 10.59
N PRO A 52 -5.28 10.75 11.59
CA PRO A 52 -4.35 11.71 12.20
C PRO A 52 -3.11 11.07 12.86
N HIS A 53 -3.21 9.79 13.21
CA HIS A 53 -2.11 9.01 13.77
C HIS A 53 -1.26 8.28 12.70
N MET A 54 -1.55 8.50 11.41
CA MET A 54 -0.79 7.92 10.32
C MET A 54 0.62 8.50 10.33
N ASN A 55 1.62 7.61 10.37
CA ASN A 55 3.02 7.99 10.35
C ASN A 55 3.82 7.06 9.44
N ALA A 56 5.06 7.47 9.15
CA ALA A 56 5.94 6.73 8.26
C ALA A 56 6.25 5.31 8.76
N MET A 57 6.25 5.06 10.07
CA MET A 57 6.48 3.71 10.63
C MET A 57 5.30 2.79 10.32
N THR A 58 4.07 3.27 10.50
CA THR A 58 2.83 2.54 10.18
C THR A 58 2.74 2.24 8.68
N VAL A 59 3.08 3.23 7.84
CA VAL A 59 3.10 3.05 6.38
C VAL A 59 4.17 2.03 5.97
N ASN A 60 5.40 2.16 6.45
CA ASN A 60 6.48 1.20 6.15
C ASN A 60 6.14 -0.23 6.59
N SER A 61 5.59 -0.40 7.80
CA SER A 61 5.16 -1.71 8.28
C SER A 61 4.10 -2.34 7.35
N SER A 62 3.16 -1.54 6.88
CA SER A 62 2.12 -2.01 5.95
C SER A 62 2.70 -2.36 4.59
N LEU A 63 3.54 -1.49 4.02
CA LEU A 63 4.20 -1.71 2.73
C LEU A 63 5.09 -2.95 2.76
N HIS A 64 5.81 -3.19 3.86
CA HIS A 64 6.60 -4.39 4.05
C HIS A 64 5.74 -5.65 3.96
N VAL A 65 4.61 -5.69 4.69
CA VAL A 65 3.66 -6.81 4.62
C VAL A 65 3.10 -6.98 3.22
N PHE A 66 2.70 -5.89 2.56
CA PHE A 66 2.14 -5.94 1.21
C PHE A 66 3.16 -6.48 0.20
N LYS A 67 4.43 -6.12 0.33
CA LYS A 67 5.53 -6.63 -0.50
C LYS A 67 5.71 -8.14 -0.31
N GLN A 68 5.73 -8.61 0.95
CA GLN A 68 5.83 -10.04 1.25
C GLN A 68 4.65 -10.86 0.68
N LEU A 69 3.49 -10.22 0.51
CA LEU A 69 2.30 -10.82 -0.09
C LEU A 69 2.22 -10.65 -1.62
N GLY A 70 3.19 -9.98 -2.24
CA GLY A 70 3.18 -9.68 -3.67
C GLY A 70 2.02 -8.76 -4.08
N LEU A 71 1.59 -7.87 -3.20
CA LEU A 71 0.50 -6.90 -3.45
C LEU A 71 1.01 -5.54 -3.91
N VAL A 72 2.29 -5.25 -3.67
CA VAL A 72 2.95 -4.01 -4.05
C VAL A 72 4.36 -4.32 -4.55
N ASN A 73 4.81 -3.53 -5.52
CA ASN A 73 6.19 -3.55 -5.99
C ASN A 73 6.95 -2.38 -5.39
N GLU A 74 8.26 -2.55 -5.23
CA GLU A 74 9.18 -1.57 -4.68
C GLU A 74 10.23 -1.24 -5.75
N LEU A 75 10.43 0.05 -6.01
CA LEU A 75 11.41 0.55 -6.97
C LEU A 75 12.46 1.41 -6.24
N PRO A 76 13.69 0.91 -6.07
CA PRO A 76 14.78 1.72 -5.56
C PRO A 76 15.20 2.74 -6.62
N VAL A 77 15.28 4.02 -6.22
CA VAL A 77 15.73 5.12 -7.08
C VAL A 77 17.02 5.68 -6.51
N VAL A 78 18.09 5.70 -7.31
CA VAL A 78 19.40 6.22 -6.88
C VAL A 78 19.28 7.70 -6.53
N GLY A 79 19.72 8.07 -5.32
CA GLY A 79 19.68 9.45 -4.85
C GLY A 79 18.29 9.97 -4.45
N ALA A 80 17.27 9.10 -4.34
CA ALA A 80 15.92 9.49 -3.96
C ALA A 80 15.25 8.49 -3.00
N SER A 81 14.09 8.86 -2.48
CA SER A 81 13.27 7.97 -1.65
C SER A 81 12.71 6.81 -2.47
N LEU A 82 12.61 5.66 -1.79
CA LEU A 82 12.02 4.44 -2.30
C LEU A 82 10.58 4.67 -2.77
N ARG A 83 10.23 4.09 -3.91
CA ARG A 83 8.90 4.22 -4.51
C ARG A 83 8.17 2.89 -4.52
N TYR A 84 6.84 2.97 -4.45
CA TYR A 84 5.95 1.84 -4.36
C TYR A 84 4.78 2.00 -5.32
N GLU A 85 4.33 0.88 -5.89
CA GLU A 85 3.14 0.81 -6.75
C GLU A 85 2.33 -0.44 -6.43
N ALA A 86 1.05 -0.46 -6.82
CA ALA A 86 0.23 -1.66 -6.72
C ALA A 86 0.71 -2.74 -7.71
N ALA A 87 0.81 -3.98 -7.24
CA ALA A 87 1.02 -5.12 -8.12
C ALA A 87 -0.32 -5.52 -8.75
N ILE A 88 -0.56 -5.05 -9.98
CA ILE A 88 -1.76 -5.40 -10.75
C ILE A 88 -1.55 -6.80 -11.32
N CYS A 89 -2.46 -7.74 -11.02
CA CYS A 89 -2.46 -9.03 -11.68
C CYS A 89 -3.14 -8.88 -13.05
N SER A 90 -2.33 -8.86 -14.11
CA SER A 90 -2.78 -9.10 -15.49
C SER A 90 -3.29 -10.53 -15.65
#